data_AF-X1FET7-F1
#
_entry.id   AF-X1FET7-F1
#
_cell.length_a   1.000
_cell.length_b   1.000
_cell.length_c   1.000
_cell.angle_alpha   90.00
_cell.angle_beta   90.00
_cell.angle_gamma   90.00
#
_symmetry.space_group_name_H-M   'P 1'
#
loop_
_entity.id
_entity.type
_entity.pdbx_description
1 polymer ?
#
loop_
_entity_poly.entity_id
_entity_poly.type
_entity_poly.pdbx_seq_one_letter_code
_entity_poly.pdbx_strand_id
1 'polypeptide(L)' 'MAVFVLKVFDIIYVMTNGNFGTEVIANRMYKEMFQFGNFGRSSAIAVVLLVLVLPMMLLNLHRFKREEK' A
#
# COMPACT_ATOMS: atom_id res chain seq x y z
N MET A 1 3.44 0.92 -14.64
CA MET A 1 2.88 1.61 -13.45
C MET A 1 2.79 0.74 -12.18
N ALA A 2 2.99 -0.59 -12.23
CA ALA A 2 2.88 -1.47 -11.06
C ALA A 2 3.90 -1.20 -9.93
N VAL A 3 5.08 -0.68 -10.26
CA VAL A 3 6.14 -0.39 -9.27
C VAL A 3 5.85 0.89 -8.47
N PHE A 4 4.93 1.75 -8.93
CA PHE A 4 4.72 3.05 -8.31
C PHE A 4 4.08 2.92 -6.92
N VAL A 5 3.07 2.06 -6.75
CA VAL A 5 2.35 1.91 -5.47
C VAL A 5 3.24 1.32 -4.38
N LEU A 6 4.04 0.29 -4.71
CA LEU A 6 5.00 -0.28 -3.75
C LEU A 6 6.09 0.74 -3.37
N LYS A 7 6.63 1.49 -4.34
CA LYS A 7 7.63 2.53 -4.08
C LYS A 7 7.10 3.67 -3.21
N VAL A 8 5.84 4.08 -3.40
CA VAL A 8 5.25 5.20 -2.65
C VAL A 8 5.20 4.91 -1.16
N PHE A 9 4.87 3.68 -0.76
CA PHE A 9 4.90 3.28 0.66
C PHE A 9 6.32 3.39 1.25
N ASP A 10 7.30 2.77 0.60
CA ASP A 10 8.70 2.77 1.09
C ASP A 10 9.24 4.20 1.22
N ILE A 11 8.97 5.06 0.23
CA ILE A 11 9.38 6.46 0.24
C ILE A 11 8.74 7.22 1.41
N ILE A 12 7.43 7.09 1.60
CA ILE A 12 6.71 7.84 2.65
C ILE A 12 7.17 7.38 4.02
N TYR A 13 7.28 6.06 4.24
CA TYR A 13 7.69 5.49 5.51
C TYR A 13 9.09 5.98 5.92
N VAL A 14 10.06 5.96 5.00
CA VAL A 14 11.45 6.38 5.26
C VAL A 14 11.60 7.90 5.37
N MET A 15 10.96 8.67 4.49
CA MET A 15 11.22 10.11 4.38
C MET A 15 10.42 10.95 5.37
N THR A 16 9.19 10.52 5.69
CA THR A 16 8.23 11.38 6.41
C THR A 16 7.47 10.66 7.50
N ASN A 17 7.45 9.32 7.48
CA ASN A 17 6.58 8.48 8.31
C ASN A 17 5.11 8.96 8.25
N GLY A 18 4.66 9.48 7.11
CA GLY A 18 3.31 10.01 6.89
C GLY A 18 3.06 11.44 7.40
N ASN A 19 4.08 12.14 7.91
CA ASN A 19 3.93 13.53 8.32
C ASN A 19 3.72 14.48 7.11
N PHE A 20 3.29 15.72 7.36
CA PHE A 20 3.06 16.74 6.32
C PHE A 20 1.98 16.38 5.29
N GLY A 21 0.97 15.61 5.69
CA GLY A 21 -0.15 15.24 4.81
C GLY A 21 0.17 14.16 3.77
N THR A 22 1.31 13.47 3.93
CA THR A 22 1.73 12.36 3.04
C THR A 22 1.24 10.99 3.54
N GLU A 23 0.40 10.95 4.57
CA GLU A 23 -0.07 9.71 5.19
C GLU A 23 -0.81 8.82 4.17
N VAL A 24 -0.34 7.58 4.04
CA VAL A 24 -0.98 6.54 3.22
C VAL A 24 -1.58 5.44 4.09
N ILE A 25 -2.59 4.74 3.57
CA ILE A 25 -3.32 3.68 4.28
C ILE A 25 -2.36 2.59 4.79
N ALA A 26 -1.33 2.25 4.01
CA ALA A 26 -0.31 1.28 4.40
C ALA A 26 0.56 1.75 5.59
N ASN A 27 0.90 3.04 5.64
CA ASN A 27 1.63 3.62 6.77
C ASN A 27 0.79 3.56 8.05
N ARG A 28 -0.52 3.83 7.94
CA ARG A 28 -1.44 3.74 9.07
C ARG A 28 -1.65 2.31 9.58
N MET A 29 -1.75 1.33 8.67
CA MET A 29 -1.77 -0.09 9.02
C MET A 29 -0.54 -0.49 9.84
N TYR A 30 0.65 -0.03 9.42
CA TYR A 30 1.91 -0.30 10.07
C TYR A 30 1.97 0.33 11.47
N LYS A 31 1.57 1.60 11.60
CA LYS A 31 1.47 2.28 12.90
C LYS A 31 0.49 1.59 13.85
N GLU A 32 -0.70 1.21 13.38
CA GLU A 32 -1.68 0.48 14.20
C GLU A 32 -1.13 -0.86 14.72
N MET A 33 -0.33 -1.56 13.91
CA MET A 33 0.28 -2.83 14.30
C MET A 33 1.42 -2.67 15.31
N PHE A 34 2.40 -1.82 15.00
CA PHE A 34 3.67 -1.78 15.72
C PHE A 34 3.78 -0.63 16.73
N GLN A 35 3.04 0.46 16.54
CA GLN A 35 3.09 1.63 17.42
C GLN A 35 1.96 1.62 18.45
N PHE A 36 0.76 1.22 18.04
CA PHE A 36 -0.41 1.17 18.93
C PHE A 36 -0.75 -0.23 19.45
N GLY A 37 -0.15 -1.29 18.89
CA GLY A 37 -0.40 -2.68 19.30
C GLY A 37 -1.79 -3.21 18.93
N ASN A 38 -2.54 -2.51 18.07
CA ASN A 38 -3.89 -2.87 17.65
C ASN A 38 -3.87 -3.82 16.44
N PHE A 39 -3.52 -5.08 16.68
CA PHE A 39 -3.45 -6.09 15.63
C PHE A 39 -4.80 -6.27 14.89
N GLY A 40 -5.93 -6.24 15.61
CA GLY A 40 -7.25 -6.39 14.98
C GLY A 40 -7.59 -5.26 13.98
N ARG A 41 -7.30 -4.01 14.34
CA ARG A 41 -7.51 -2.87 13.42
C ARG A 41 -6.54 -2.92 12.25
N SER A 42 -5.28 -3.26 12.51
CA SER A 42 -4.28 -3.39 11.46
C SER A 42 -4.67 -4.49 10.45
N SER A 43 -5.12 -5.65 10.91
CA SER A 43 -5.61 -6.72 10.03
C SER A 43 -6.82 -6.30 9.20
N ALA A 44 -7.78 -5.57 9.78
CA ALA A 44 -8.92 -5.05 9.01
C ALA A 44 -8.46 -4.09 7.90
N ILE A 45 -7.53 -3.18 8.20
CA ILE A 45 -6.95 -2.26 7.20
C ILE A 45 -6.20 -3.04 6.12
N ALA A 46 -5.45 -4.08 6.49
CA ALA A 46 -4.69 -4.92 5.57
C ALA A 46 -5.61 -5.64 4.55
N VAL A 47 -6.73 -6.20 5.01
CA VAL A 47 -7.71 -6.87 4.15
C VAL A 47 -8.32 -5.89 3.16
N VAL A 48 -8.70 -4.69 3.61
CA VAL A 48 -9.23 -3.64 2.72
C VAL A 48 -8.19 -3.22 1.68
N LEU A 49 -6.94 -3.02 2.09
CA LEU A 49 -5.83 -2.71 1.18
C LEU A 49 -5.63 -3.79 0.12
N LEU A 50 -5.68 -5.06 0.52
CA LEU A 50 -5.51 -6.20 -0.38
C LEU A 50 -6.61 -6.23 -1.45
N VAL A 51 -7.86 -6.02 -1.05
CA VAL A 51 -9.00 -5.95 -1.98
C VAL A 51 -8.87 -4.79 -2.97
N LEU A 52 -8.32 -3.65 -2.56
CA LEU A 52 -8.11 -2.49 -3.44
C LEU A 52 -6.91 -2.69 -4.40
N VAL A 53 -5.84 -3.33 -3.94
CA VAL A 53 -4.62 -3.52 -4.72
C VAL A 53 -4.76 -4.65 -5.74
N LEU A 54 -5.47 -5.73 -5.40
CA LEU A 54 -5.70 -6.88 -6.29
C LEU A 54 -6.20 -6.51 -7.70
N PRO A 55 -7.30 -5.75 -7.88
CA PRO A 55 -7.79 -5.40 -9.21
C PRO A 55 -6.79 -4.52 -9.97
N MET A 56 -6.13 -3.59 -9.28
CA MET A 56 -5.09 -2.74 -9.89
C MET A 56 -3.89 -3.56 -10.36
N MET A 57 -3.47 -4.55 -9.58
CA MET A 57 -2.40 -5.47 -9.94
C MET A 57 -2.78 -6.33 -11.16
N LEU A 58 -3.98 -6.90 -11.17
CA LEU A 58 -4.48 -7.71 -12.29
C LEU A 58 -4.57 -6.88 -13.59
N LEU A 59 -5.10 -5.66 -13.54
CA LEU A 59 -5.17 -4.79 -14.71
C LEU A 59 -3.76 -4.40 -15.21
N ASN A 60 -2.82 -4.13 -14.31
CA ASN A 60 -1.44 -3.84 -14.69
C ASN A 60 -0.75 -5.04 -15.35
N LEU A 61 -0.93 -6.25 -14.81
CA LEU A 61 -0.38 -7.49 -15.37
C LEU A 61 -0.94 -7.77 -16.78
N HIS A 62 -2.25 -7.58 -16.98
CA HIS A 62 -2.87 -7.76 -18.29
C HIS A 62 -2.39 -6.72 -19.31
N ARG A 63 -2.21 -5.45 -18.89
CA ARG A 63 -1.64 -4.41 -19.75
C ARG A 63 -0.19 -4.72 -20.15
N PHE A 64 0.63 -5.15 -19.20
CA PHE A 64 2.04 -5.47 -19.45
C PHE A 64 2.21 -6.61 -20.47
N LYS A 65 1.40 -7.68 -20.36
CA LYS A 65 1.38 -8.77 -21.37
C LYS A 65 0.94 -8.33 -22.77
N ARG A 66 0.26 -7.19 -22.88
CA ARG A 66 -0.26 -6.64 -24.14
C ARG A 66 0.70 -5.63 -24.77
N GLU A 67 1.60 -5.04 -24.00
CA GLU A 67 2.67 -4.16 -24.47
C GLU A 67 3.91 -4.94 -24.97
N GLU A 68 4.10 -6.19 -24.52
CA GLU A 68 5.17 -7.08 -25.03
C GLU A 68 4.84 -7.76 -26.37
N LYS A 69 3.66 -7.52 -26.97
CA LYS A 69 3.21 -8.18 -28.20
C LYS A 69 2.96 -7.18 -29.31
#